data_AF-A0A7W1FZ36-F1
#
_entry.id   AF-A0A7W1FZ36-F1
#
_cell.length_a   1.000
_cell.length_b   1.000
_cell.length_c   1.000
_cell.angle_alpha   90.00
_cell.angle_beta   90.00
_cell.angle_gamma   90.00
#
_symmetry.space_group_name_H-M   'P 1'
#
loop_
_entity.id
_entity.type
_entity.pdbx_description
1 polymer ?
#
loop_
_entity_poly.entity_id
_entity_poly.type
_entity_poly.pdbx_seq_one_letter_code
_entity_poly.pdbx_strand_id
1 'polypeptide(L)'
;MKNVYIILYSLSGIIFLSALLGNSLTKPMFESLSEKTLESTGFKKSYLESVDDRIDELVYKSKQIEFQIEKLKKFFSSDKVDESKYQKDKSAMLEKTFYDPLIGLFSIVYRLIFIFLALIILSFAVIFHITYRSFDLRRRVKRLEERVAAGSI
;
A
#
# COMPACT_ATOMS: atom_id res chain seq x y z
N MET A 1 -7.50 13.17 -31.12
CA MET A 1 -6.52 14.12 -30.53
C MET A 1 -7.10 14.89 -29.36
N LYS A 2 -8.21 15.64 -29.50
CA LYS A 2 -8.81 16.40 -28.39
C LYS A 2 -9.15 15.55 -27.16
N ASN A 3 -9.87 14.44 -27.37
CA ASN A 3 -10.26 13.56 -26.27
C ASN A 3 -9.06 12.84 -25.63
N VAL A 4 -7.95 12.67 -26.35
CA VAL A 4 -6.77 11.94 -25.87
C VAL A 4 -6.08 12.70 -24.74
N TYR A 5 -5.77 13.99 -24.94
CA TYR A 5 -5.12 14.76 -23.87
C TYR A 5 -6.07 14.98 -22.67
N ILE A 6 -7.39 15.09 -22.90
CA ILE A 6 -8.39 15.20 -21.82
C ILE A 6 -8.39 13.93 -20.97
N ILE A 7 -8.43 12.75 -21.61
CA ILE A 7 -8.37 11.47 -20.90
C ILE A 7 -7.05 11.35 -20.12
N LEU A 8 -5.91 11.74 -20.72
CA LEU A 8 -4.61 11.70 -20.05
C LEU A 8 -4.54 12.65 -18.83
N TYR A 9 -5.10 13.85 -18.92
CA TYR A 9 -5.19 14.77 -17.77
C TYR A 9 -6.06 14.19 -16.66
N SER A 10 -7.25 13.68 -17.00
CA SER A 10 -8.15 13.06 -16.01
C SER A 10 -7.49 11.84 -15.36
N LEU A 11 -6.84 10.99 -16.15
CA LEU A 11 -6.14 9.80 -15.65
C LEU A 11 -4.98 10.18 -14.72
N SER A 12 -4.14 11.14 -15.12
CA SER A 12 -3.07 11.65 -14.26
C SER A 12 -3.61 12.22 -12.96
N GLY A 13 -4.69 13.01 -13.02
CA GLY A 13 -5.34 13.57 -11.83
C GLY A 13 -5.89 12.49 -10.90
N ILE A 14 -6.57 11.47 -11.44
CA ILE A 14 -7.10 10.35 -10.65
C ILE A 14 -5.96 9.57 -9.97
N ILE A 15 -4.90 9.23 -10.71
CA ILE A 15 -3.74 8.50 -10.17
C ILE A 15 -3.06 9.31 -9.06
N PHE A 16 -2.86 10.61 -9.30
CA PHE A 16 -2.24 11.51 -8.33
C PHE A 16 -3.08 11.65 -7.05
N LEU A 17 -4.39 11.87 -7.18
CA LEU A 17 -5.30 11.94 -6.05
C LEU A 17 -5.36 10.60 -5.29
N SER A 18 -5.38 9.48 -6.02
CA SER A 18 -5.37 8.14 -5.42
C SER A 18 -4.10 7.88 -4.62
N ALA A 19 -2.94 8.36 -5.09
CA ALA A 19 -1.68 8.24 -4.37
C ALA A 19 -1.62 9.17 -3.14
N LEU A 20 -2.15 10.40 -3.24
CA LEU A 20 -2.23 11.33 -2.10
C LEU A 20 -3.16 10.81 -1.00
N LEU A 21 -4.34 10.29 -1.37
CA LEU A 21 -5.32 9.71 -0.46
C LEU A 21 -4.92 8.30 0.07
N GLY A 22 -3.72 7.81 -0.29
CA GLY A 22 -3.16 6.52 0.11
C GLY A 22 -3.08 6.23 1.62
N ASN A 23 -3.22 7.25 2.47
CA ASN A 23 -3.30 7.05 3.92
C ASN A 23 -4.72 6.76 4.46
N SER A 24 -5.76 6.87 3.62
CA SER A 24 -7.16 6.64 4.03
C SER A 24 -7.88 5.69 3.08
N LEU A 25 -8.52 6.21 2.04
CA LEU A 25 -9.42 5.49 1.13
C LEU A 25 -8.70 4.43 0.29
N THR A 26 -7.49 4.70 -0.18
CA THR A 26 -6.74 3.80 -1.06
C THR A 26 -5.69 2.98 -0.33
N LYS A 27 -5.60 3.11 1.00
CA LYS A 27 -4.70 2.32 1.86
C LYS A 27 -4.81 0.80 1.63
N PRO A 28 -6.02 0.20 1.56
CA PRO A 28 -6.15 -1.25 1.36
C PRO A 28 -5.58 -1.72 0.02
N MET A 29 -5.64 -0.86 -1.02
CA MET A 29 -5.08 -1.17 -2.32
C MET A 29 -3.56 -1.26 -2.28
N PHE A 30 -2.90 -0.30 -1.61
CA PHE A 30 -1.45 -0.27 -1.48
C PHE A 30 -0.92 -1.36 -0.54
N GLU A 31 -1.64 -1.64 0.54
CA GLU A 31 -1.31 -2.76 1.45
C GLU A 31 -1.43 -4.10 0.74
N SER A 32 -2.49 -4.33 -0.04
CA SER A 32 -2.64 -5.58 -0.81
C SER A 32 -1.55 -5.75 -1.87
N LEU A 33 -1.15 -4.67 -2.56
CA LEU A 33 -0.02 -4.72 -3.50
C LEU A 33 1.29 -5.06 -2.78
N SER A 34 1.51 -4.43 -1.62
CA SER A 34 2.72 -4.64 -0.80
C SER A 34 2.80 -6.06 -0.26
N GLU A 35 1.70 -6.59 0.25
CA GLU A 35 1.58 -7.97 0.73
C GLU A 35 1.88 -8.98 -0.39
N LYS A 36 1.25 -8.83 -1.56
CA LYS A 36 1.51 -9.70 -2.72
C LYS A 36 2.97 -9.67 -3.15
N THR A 37 3.61 -8.50 -3.11
CA THR A 37 5.03 -8.39 -3.44
C THR A 37 5.91 -9.08 -2.41
N LEU A 38 5.66 -8.87 -1.12
CA LEU A 38 6.36 -9.58 -0.04
C LEU A 38 6.21 -11.10 -0.18
N GLU A 39 4.99 -11.59 -0.39
CA GLU A 39 4.74 -13.02 -0.59
C GLU A 39 5.43 -13.57 -1.84
N SER A 40 5.42 -12.83 -2.96
CA SER A 40 6.11 -13.20 -4.19
C SER A 40 7.63 -13.26 -4.02
N THR A 41 8.20 -12.46 -3.12
CA THR A 41 9.64 -12.50 -2.81
C THR A 41 10.03 -13.59 -1.80
N GLY A 42 9.04 -14.35 -1.30
CA GLY A 42 9.25 -15.46 -0.36
C GLY A 42 9.02 -15.11 1.11
N PHE A 43 8.76 -13.84 1.45
CA PHE A 43 8.36 -13.42 2.79
C PHE A 43 6.86 -13.66 3.00
N LYS A 44 6.51 -14.94 3.19
CA LYS A 44 5.13 -15.32 3.50
C LYS A 44 4.81 -15.05 4.96
N LYS A 45 3.64 -14.46 5.19
CA LYS A 45 3.07 -14.21 6.52
C LYS A 45 3.05 -15.48 7.38
N SER A 46 2.68 -16.61 6.78
CA SER A 46 2.62 -17.92 7.43
C SER A 46 3.93 -18.37 8.10
N TYR A 47 5.10 -17.91 7.60
CA TYR A 47 6.36 -18.25 8.24
C TYR A 47 6.52 -17.53 9.58
N LEU A 48 6.15 -16.24 9.64
CA LEU A 48 6.21 -15.46 10.88
C LEU A 48 5.18 -15.95 11.89
N GLU A 49 3.96 -16.24 11.44
CA GLU A 49 2.92 -16.87 12.29
C GLU A 49 3.40 -18.19 12.90
N SER A 50 4.09 -19.03 12.11
CA SER A 50 4.63 -20.31 12.61
C SER A 50 5.72 -20.15 13.68
N VAL A 51 6.49 -19.06 13.61
CA VAL A 51 7.53 -18.76 14.59
C VAL A 51 6.91 -18.12 15.83
N ASP A 52 5.95 -17.21 15.67
CA ASP A 52 5.17 -16.64 16.78
C ASP A 52 4.47 -17.74 17.58
N ASP A 53 3.81 -18.70 16.92
CA ASP A 53 3.15 -19.82 17.60
C ASP A 53 4.14 -20.69 18.41
N ARG A 54 5.37 -20.88 17.92
CA ARG A 54 6.43 -21.60 18.65
C ARG A 54 6.93 -20.81 19.86
N ILE A 55 7.08 -19.49 19.72
CA ILE A 55 7.48 -18.61 20.82
C ILE A 55 6.38 -18.64 21.89
N ASP A 56 5.12 -18.48 21.51
CA ASP A 56 3.98 -18.54 22.42
C ASP A 56 3.90 -19.92 23.11
N GLU A 57 4.24 -21.02 22.42
CA GLU A 57 4.32 -22.35 23.03
C GLU A 57 5.47 -22.48 24.06
N LEU A 58 6.65 -21.94 23.76
CA LEU A 58 7.79 -21.93 24.68
C LEU A 58 7.49 -21.09 25.93
N VAL A 59 6.90 -19.91 25.74
CA VAL A 59 6.45 -19.03 26.84
C VAL A 59 5.42 -19.75 27.69
N TYR A 60 4.45 -20.43 27.08
CA TYR A 60 3.45 -21.21 27.80
C TYR A 60 4.07 -22.37 28.60
N LYS A 61 5.04 -23.10 28.04
CA LYS A 61 5.78 -24.15 28.78
C LYS A 61 6.55 -23.57 29.96
N SER A 62 7.18 -22.40 29.80
CA SER A 62 7.83 -21.69 30.90
C SER A 62 6.85 -21.33 32.00
N LYS A 63 5.70 -20.75 31.65
CA LYS A 63 4.59 -20.45 32.57
C LYS A 63 4.11 -21.71 33.30
N GLN A 64 3.99 -22.85 32.62
CA GLN A 64 3.63 -24.11 33.29
C GLN A 64 4.68 -24.60 34.30
N ILE A 65 5.97 -24.45 33.99
CA ILE A 65 7.05 -24.78 34.93
C ILE A 65 6.97 -23.88 36.17
N GLU A 66 6.76 -22.57 35.96
CA GLU A 66 6.55 -21.62 37.05
C GLU A 66 5.34 -21.98 37.92
N PHE A 67 4.22 -22.35 37.29
CA PHE A 67 3.03 -22.82 38.00
C PHE A 67 3.32 -24.04 38.86
N GLN A 68 4.07 -25.02 38.36
CA GLN A 68 4.47 -26.20 39.14
C GLN A 68 5.40 -25.84 40.31
N ILE A 69 6.35 -24.92 40.10
CA ILE A 69 7.23 -24.40 41.16
C ILE A 69 6.42 -23.65 42.22
N GLU A 70 5.46 -22.82 41.82
CA GLU A 70 4.60 -22.08 42.75
C GLU A 70 3.67 -23.04 43.51
N LYS A 71 3.13 -24.05 42.84
CA LYS A 71 2.35 -25.12 43.47
C LYS A 71 3.17 -25.90 44.50
N LEU A 72 4.44 -26.20 44.23
CA LEU A 72 5.34 -26.82 45.21
C LEU A 72 5.59 -25.89 46.40
N LYS A 73 5.89 -24.61 46.18
CA LYS A 73 6.06 -23.61 47.27
C LYS A 73 4.80 -23.47 48.11
N LYS A 74 3.63 -23.42 47.45
CA LYS A 74 2.31 -23.35 48.05
C LYS A 74 1.75 -24.69 48.50
N PHE A 75 2.48 -25.78 48.34
CA PHE A 75 2.14 -27.04 49.02
C PHE A 75 2.59 -27.00 50.48
N PHE A 76 3.66 -26.25 50.76
CA PHE A 76 4.18 -26.01 52.12
C PHE A 76 3.53 -24.81 52.82
N SER A 77 2.61 -24.11 52.16
CA SER A 77 1.82 -22.99 52.73
C SER A 77 0.34 -23.19 52.38
N SER A 78 -0.61 -22.68 53.19
CA SER A 78 -2.05 -22.93 53.00
C SER A 78 -2.68 -22.18 51.79
N ASP A 79 -1.89 -21.49 50.98
CA ASP A 79 -2.39 -20.56 49.96
C ASP A 79 -2.70 -21.28 48.64
N LYS A 80 -3.83 -20.93 48.00
CA LYS A 80 -4.17 -21.45 46.67
C LYS A 80 -3.36 -20.73 45.59
N VAL A 81 -2.96 -21.47 44.56
CA VAL A 81 -2.31 -20.93 43.36
C VAL A 81 -3.39 -20.40 42.42
N ASP A 82 -3.15 -19.22 41.82
CA ASP A 82 -4.05 -18.60 40.85
C ASP A 82 -3.69 -19.06 39.43
N GLU A 83 -4.56 -19.86 38.83
CA GLU A 83 -4.34 -20.47 37.51
C GLU A 83 -4.50 -19.49 36.33
N SER A 84 -5.16 -18.35 36.55
CA SER A 84 -5.46 -17.38 35.48
C SER A 84 -4.20 -16.74 34.88
N LYS A 85 -3.12 -16.63 35.67
CA LYS A 85 -1.84 -16.05 35.25
C LYS A 85 -1.05 -16.92 34.27
N TYR A 86 -1.41 -18.20 34.20
CA TYR A 86 -0.65 -19.22 33.46
C TYR A 86 -1.32 -19.64 32.15
N GLN A 87 -2.32 -18.89 31.68
CA GLN A 87 -2.97 -19.15 30.40
C GLN A 87 -2.07 -18.84 29.20
N LYS A 88 -2.36 -19.50 28.08
CA LYS A 88 -1.69 -19.30 26.79
C LYS A 88 -2.19 -18.00 26.16
N ASP A 89 -1.31 -17.02 26.09
CA ASP A 89 -1.57 -15.76 25.38
C ASP A 89 -0.99 -15.86 23.96
N LYS A 90 -1.71 -15.32 22.97
CA LYS A 90 -1.18 -15.12 21.62
C LYS A 90 -0.61 -13.71 21.52
N SER A 91 0.70 -13.59 21.36
CA SER A 91 1.35 -12.28 21.32
C SER A 91 1.43 -11.69 19.90
N ALA A 92 1.43 -12.54 18.86
CA ALA A 92 1.62 -12.16 17.45
C ALA A 92 2.74 -11.10 17.29
N MET A 93 3.82 -11.31 18.04
CA MET A 93 4.79 -10.27 18.31
C MET A 93 5.67 -10.01 17.08
N LEU A 94 6.06 -11.06 16.36
CA LEU A 94 6.87 -10.96 15.15
C LEU A 94 6.07 -10.40 13.97
N GLU A 95 4.81 -10.81 13.81
CA GLU A 95 3.92 -10.24 12.78
C GLU A 95 3.84 -8.71 12.92
N LYS A 96 3.49 -8.22 14.10
CA LYS A 96 3.34 -6.77 14.35
C LYS A 96 4.66 -6.00 14.34
N THR A 97 5.77 -6.63 14.69
CA THR A 97 7.07 -5.96 14.81
C THR A 97 7.84 -5.94 13.48
N PHE A 98 7.66 -6.96 12.64
CA PHE A 98 8.43 -7.10 11.40
C PHE A 98 7.56 -7.02 10.15
N TYR A 99 6.44 -7.75 10.11
CA TYR A 99 5.62 -7.86 8.90
C TYR A 99 4.84 -6.57 8.58
N ASP A 100 4.10 -6.05 9.56
CA ASP A 100 3.29 -4.84 9.37
C ASP A 100 4.13 -3.60 9.00
N PRO A 101 5.30 -3.34 9.63
CA PRO A 101 6.16 -2.24 9.25
C PRO A 101 6.76 -2.40 7.84
N LEU A 102 7.09 -3.64 7.43
CA LEU A 102 7.56 -3.93 6.08
C LEU A 102 6.49 -3.59 5.03
N ILE A 103 5.24 -4.00 5.26
CA ILE A 103 4.10 -3.64 4.40
C ILE A 103 3.96 -2.11 4.33
N GLY A 104 4.06 -1.42 5.47
CA GLY A 104 4.02 0.05 5.52
C GLY A 104 5.11 0.71 4.67
N LEU A 105 6.33 0.18 4.70
CA LEU A 105 7.46 0.64 3.89
C LEU A 105 7.20 0.46 2.39
N PHE A 106 6.79 -0.72 1.97
CA PHE A 106 6.45 -0.99 0.56
C PHE A 106 5.29 -0.13 0.08
N SER A 107 4.28 0.10 0.91
CA SER A 107 3.15 0.98 0.60
C SER A 107 3.61 2.40 0.29
N ILE A 108 4.56 2.95 1.05
CA ILE A 108 5.16 4.27 0.77
C ILE A 108 5.91 4.27 -0.56
N VAL A 109 6.70 3.23 -0.83
CA VAL A 109 7.45 3.10 -2.09
C VAL A 109 6.49 3.06 -3.29
N TYR A 110 5.43 2.27 -3.22
CA TYR A 110 4.41 2.22 -4.28
C TYR A 110 3.73 3.57 -4.50
N ARG A 111 3.44 4.31 -3.43
CA ARG A 111 2.85 5.65 -3.56
C ARG A 111 3.78 6.62 -4.28
N LEU A 112 5.08 6.61 -3.96
CA LEU A 112 6.06 7.43 -4.67
C LEU A 112 6.12 7.08 -6.16
N ILE A 113 6.15 5.79 -6.48
CA ILE A 113 6.13 5.32 -7.88
C ILE A 113 4.87 5.79 -8.61
N PHE A 114 3.70 5.70 -7.98
CA PHE A 114 2.44 6.17 -8.58
C PHE A 114 2.41 7.69 -8.78
N ILE A 115 3.01 8.47 -7.88
CA ILE A 115 3.17 9.93 -8.06
C ILE A 115 4.06 10.22 -9.27
N PHE A 116 5.21 9.55 -9.38
CA PHE A 116 6.10 9.68 -10.53
C PHE A 116 5.40 9.29 -11.83
N LEU A 117 4.63 8.19 -11.82
CA LEU A 117 3.84 7.76 -12.97
C LEU A 117 2.81 8.83 -13.36
N ALA A 118 2.11 9.43 -12.40
CA ALA A 118 1.16 10.50 -12.67
C ALA A 118 1.82 11.72 -13.33
N LEU A 119 3.03 12.09 -12.91
CA LEU A 119 3.82 13.18 -13.51
C LEU A 119 4.26 12.87 -14.94
N ILE A 120 4.65 11.62 -15.22
CA ILE A 120 5.00 11.18 -16.57
C ILE A 120 3.77 11.28 -17.48
N ILE A 121 2.62 10.75 -17.04
CA ILE A 121 1.36 10.82 -17.80
C ILE A 121 0.94 12.27 -18.03
N LEU A 122 1.10 13.14 -17.03
CA LEU A 122 0.83 14.57 -17.15
C LEU A 122 1.70 15.22 -18.23
N SER A 123 2.99 14.89 -18.25
CA SER A 123 3.93 15.40 -19.25
C SER A 123 3.52 15.00 -20.67
N PHE A 124 3.11 13.74 -20.86
CA PHE A 124 2.53 13.28 -22.12
C PHE A 124 1.26 14.04 -22.48
N ALA A 125 0.34 14.26 -21.53
CA ALA A 125 -0.89 15.02 -21.76
C ALA A 125 -0.60 16.42 -22.31
N VAL A 126 0.40 17.12 -21.74
CA VAL A 126 0.85 18.44 -22.20
C VAL A 126 1.39 18.38 -23.63
N ILE A 127 2.26 17.41 -23.95
CA ILE A 127 2.82 17.24 -25.30
C ILE A 127 1.69 17.04 -26.33
N PHE A 128 0.73 16.15 -26.03
CA PHE A 128 -0.41 15.89 -26.90
C PHE A 128 -1.33 17.12 -27.05
N HIS A 129 -1.52 17.89 -25.98
CA HIS A 129 -2.31 19.11 -26.00
C HIS A 129 -1.68 20.18 -26.89
N ILE A 130 -0.37 20.45 -26.73
CA ILE A 130 0.37 21.41 -27.56
C ILE A 130 0.33 20.98 -29.02
N THR A 131 0.60 19.71 -29.30
CA THR A 131 0.57 19.16 -30.65
C THR A 131 -0.79 19.35 -31.30
N TYR A 132 -1.87 18.99 -30.59
CA TYR A 132 -3.23 19.20 -31.08
C TYR A 132 -3.54 20.68 -31.37
N ARG A 133 -3.15 21.59 -30.47
CA ARG A 133 -3.38 23.03 -30.64
C ARG A 133 -2.64 23.58 -31.87
N SER A 134 -1.39 23.15 -32.08
CA SER A 134 -0.61 23.51 -33.26
C SER A 134 -1.26 23.04 -34.56
N PHE A 135 -1.77 21.80 -34.60
CA PHE A 135 -2.51 21.29 -35.76
C PHE A 135 -3.82 22.04 -36.00
N ASP A 136 -4.57 22.35 -34.95
CA ASP A 136 -5.83 23.08 -35.07
C ASP A 136 -5.63 24.51 -35.57
N LEU A 137 -4.61 25.22 -35.07
CA LEU A 137 -4.20 26.54 -35.55
C LEU A 137 -3.85 26.50 -37.04
N ARG A 138 -3.00 25.56 -37.48
CA ARG A 138 -2.65 25.41 -38.90
C ARG A 138 -3.88 25.17 -39.77
N ARG A 139 -4.84 24.34 -39.31
CA ARG A 139 -6.10 24.11 -40.02
C ARG A 139 -6.97 25.37 -40.11
N ARG A 140 -7.04 26.16 -39.04
CA ARG A 140 -7.81 27.42 -39.03
C ARG A 140 -7.21 28.45 -39.97
N VAL A 141 -5.88 28.60 -39.95
CA VAL A 141 -5.15 29.47 -40.88
C VAL A 141 -5.42 29.06 -42.32
N LYS A 142 -5.26 27.77 -42.65
CA LYS A 142 -5.55 27.26 -43.99
C LYS A 142 -6.99 27.56 -44.45
N ARG A 143 -7.98 27.38 -43.58
CA ARG A 143 -9.39 27.70 -43.91
C ARG A 143 -9.63 29.20 -44.10
N LEU A 144 -8.91 30.05 -43.36
CA LEU A 144 -8.97 31.50 -43.52
C LEU A 144 -8.35 31.92 -44.85
N GLU A 145 -7.18 31.38 -45.19
CA GLU A 145 -6.52 31.59 -46.49
C GLU A 145 -7.42 31.15 -47.66
N GLU A 146 -8.04 29.97 -47.55
CA GLU A 146 -9.00 29.46 -48.55
C GLU A 146 -10.22 30.39 -48.71
N ARG A 147 -10.76 30.95 -47.62
CA ARG A 147 -11.92 31.86 -47.66
C ARG A 147 -11.60 33.22 -48.29
N VAL A 148 -10.42 33.77 -47.98
CA VAL A 148 -9.92 35.02 -48.57
C VAL A 148 -9.66 34.81 -50.06
N ALA A 149 -8.98 33.71 -50.43
CA ALA A 149 -8.72 33.40 -51.84
C ALA A 149 -10.01 33.17 -52.65
N ALA A 150 -11.07 32.65 -52.02
CA ALA A 150 -12.37 32.46 -52.66
C ALA A 150 -13.24 33.74 -52.73
N GLY A 151 -12.77 34.89 -52.21
CA GLY A 151 -13.53 36.15 -52.19
C GLY A 151 -14.80 36.11 -51.33
N SER A 152 -14.88 35.14 -50.41
CA SER A 152 -16.02 34.94 -49.51
C SER A 152 -15.93 35.78 -48.23
N ILE A 153 -14.80 36.47 -48.04
CA ILE A 153 -14.49 37.52 -47.06
C ILE A 153 -13.59 38.53 -47.76
#